data_AF-A0ABC9CTX5-F1
#
_entry.id   AF-A0ABC9CTX5-F1
#
_cell.length_a   1.000
_cell.length_b   1.000
_cell.length_c   1.000
_cell.angle_alpha   90.00
_cell.angle_beta   90.00
_cell.angle_gamma   90.00
#
_symmetry.space_group_name_H-M   'P 1'
#
loop_
_entity.id
_entity.type
_entity.pdbx_description
1 polymer ?
#
loop_
_entity_poly.entity_id
_entity_poly.type
_entity_poly.pdbx_seq_one_letter_code
_entity_poly.pdbx_strand_id
1 'polypeptide(L)'
;MPKKMGVNSKAEAARERRSAAESDRKDRQERAKEEQYWAEAEGPKSRAARRREEDAEKRAEAAARKAENRRLAEAEAAAVAASASAPSKAAARKASRVAAPPPKVTEAELARLREEERLRLEREAEAAKKRAARMAEEEEYERVVLVANTNRDDSIIEARSVEEAIARMSVVDPQAALPVDKHPERRLKSSFKAFEEAELPKLKEEKPGLTLHQYKDMIWKLWKKSPDNPLNQAAE
;
A
#
# COMPACT_ATOMS: atom_id res chain seq x y z
N MET A 1 0.54 55.57 -19.35
CA MET A 1 1.02 54.18 -19.51
C MET A 1 -0.16 53.24 -19.33
N PRO A 2 -0.55 52.42 -20.32
CA PRO A 2 -1.72 51.55 -20.20
C PRO A 2 -1.41 50.40 -19.23
N LYS A 3 -2.27 50.20 -18.22
CA LYS A 3 -2.19 49.05 -17.32
C LYS A 3 -2.41 47.78 -18.15
N LYS A 4 -1.52 46.80 -18.02
CA LYS A 4 -1.61 45.51 -18.70
C LYS A 4 -2.83 44.74 -18.16
N MET A 5 -3.98 44.87 -18.83
CA MET A 5 -5.26 44.23 -18.47
C MET A 5 -5.30 42.73 -18.85
N GLY A 6 -4.16 42.03 -18.78
CA GLY A 6 -4.09 40.59 -18.97
C GLY A 6 -4.04 39.93 -17.60
N VAL A 7 -5.04 39.13 -17.27
CA VAL A 7 -5.05 38.31 -16.05
C VAL A 7 -3.87 37.33 -16.12
N ASN A 8 -3.14 37.18 -15.02
CA ASN A 8 -1.97 36.30 -14.98
C ASN A 8 -2.44 34.84 -15.07
N SER A 9 -2.03 34.12 -16.11
CA SER A 9 -2.37 32.70 -16.32
C SER A 9 -2.14 31.82 -15.08
N LYS A 10 -1.12 32.12 -14.25
CA LYS A 10 -0.89 31.41 -12.99
C LYS A 10 -1.98 31.69 -11.94
N ALA A 11 -2.51 32.91 -11.91
CA ALA A 11 -3.60 33.31 -11.03
C ALA A 11 -4.93 32.71 -11.49
N GLU A 12 -5.17 32.59 -12.80
CA GLU A 12 -6.34 31.89 -13.36
C GLU A 12 -6.30 30.41 -13.02
N ALA A 13 -5.19 29.72 -13.30
CA ALA A 13 -5.03 28.30 -12.94
C ALA A 13 -5.14 28.04 -11.42
N ALA A 14 -4.76 29.01 -10.58
CA ALA A 14 -4.96 28.90 -9.12
C ALA A 14 -6.44 29.11 -8.72
N ARG A 15 -7.16 30.01 -9.39
CA ARG A 15 -8.59 30.21 -9.19
C ARG A 15 -9.39 28.99 -9.66
N GLU A 16 -9.05 28.41 -10.80
CA GLU A 16 -9.66 27.19 -11.33
C GLU A 16 -9.50 25.99 -10.39
N ARG A 17 -8.30 25.79 -9.81
CA ARG A 17 -8.10 24.74 -8.80
C ARG A 17 -8.94 24.96 -7.55
N ARG A 18 -9.07 26.22 -7.11
CA ARG A 18 -9.90 26.56 -5.94
C ARG A 18 -11.38 26.34 -6.23
N SER A 19 -11.87 26.76 -7.40
CA SER A 19 -13.26 26.52 -7.80
C SER A 19 -13.56 25.04 -8.00
N ALA A 20 -12.63 24.25 -8.54
CA ALA A 20 -12.78 22.80 -8.68
C ALA A 20 -12.80 22.10 -7.31
N ALA A 21 -11.94 22.49 -6.39
CA ALA A 21 -11.97 21.95 -5.02
C ALA A 21 -13.25 22.33 -4.27
N GLU A 22 -13.78 23.53 -4.53
CA GLU A 22 -15.04 24.00 -3.95
C GLU A 22 -16.25 23.27 -4.55
N SER A 23 -16.28 23.04 -5.87
CA SER A 23 -17.32 22.24 -6.52
C SER A 23 -17.29 20.80 -6.03
N ASP A 24 -16.12 20.17 -5.94
CA ASP A 24 -15.99 18.80 -5.41
C ASP A 24 -16.49 18.70 -3.97
N ARG A 25 -16.20 19.72 -3.14
CA ARG A 25 -16.69 19.77 -1.77
C ARG A 25 -18.21 19.93 -1.73
N LYS A 26 -18.78 20.79 -2.58
CA LYS A 26 -20.22 20.98 -2.71
C LYS A 26 -20.91 19.70 -3.17
N ASP A 27 -20.36 19.03 -4.18
CA ASP A 27 -20.86 17.77 -4.70
C ASP A 27 -20.83 16.66 -3.64
N ARG A 28 -19.75 16.55 -2.86
CA ARG A 28 -19.69 15.62 -1.72
C ARG A 28 -20.74 15.93 -0.67
N GLN A 29 -20.96 17.21 -0.36
CA GLN A 29 -21.99 17.63 0.59
C GLN A 29 -23.40 17.36 0.05
N GLU A 30 -23.64 17.58 -1.24
CA GLU A 30 -24.93 17.29 -1.88
C GLU A 30 -25.19 15.78 -1.91
N ARG A 31 -24.20 14.97 -2.28
CA ARG A 31 -24.29 13.49 -2.21
C ARG A 31 -24.53 12.99 -0.80
N ALA A 32 -23.84 13.54 0.20
CA ALA A 32 -24.06 13.16 1.59
C ALA A 32 -25.46 13.55 2.09
N LYS A 33 -25.97 14.71 1.69
CA LYS A 33 -27.35 15.13 2.00
C LYS A 33 -28.38 14.26 1.29
N GLU A 34 -28.11 13.89 0.05
CA GLU A 34 -28.97 12.99 -0.72
C GLU A 34 -28.98 11.58 -0.11
N GLU A 35 -27.81 11.05 0.26
CA GLU A 35 -27.69 9.77 0.97
C GLU A 35 -28.39 9.81 2.33
N GLN A 36 -28.26 10.90 3.08
CA GLN A 36 -29.01 11.12 4.33
C GLN A 36 -30.52 11.18 4.07
N TYR A 37 -30.95 11.92 3.05
CA TYR A 37 -32.36 12.02 2.67
C TYR A 37 -32.94 10.64 2.30
N TRP A 38 -32.20 9.84 1.51
CA TRP A 38 -32.60 8.48 1.18
C TRP A 38 -32.60 7.55 2.39
N ALA A 39 -31.61 7.66 3.28
CA ALA A 39 -31.55 6.87 4.51
C ALA A 39 -32.70 7.21 5.47
N GLU A 40 -33.06 8.48 5.60
CA GLU A 40 -34.23 8.93 6.38
C GLU A 40 -35.54 8.47 5.74
N ALA A 41 -35.63 8.49 4.42
CA ALA A 41 -36.79 8.01 3.66
C ALA A 41 -36.98 6.48 3.75
N GLU A 42 -35.90 5.70 3.82
CA GLU A 42 -35.94 4.25 4.06
C GLU A 42 -36.45 3.90 5.46
N GLY A 43 -36.29 4.82 6.42
CA GLY A 43 -36.74 4.66 7.79
C GLY A 43 -36.04 3.50 8.53
N PRO A 44 -36.50 3.15 9.75
CA PRO A 44 -35.90 2.06 10.50
C PRO A 44 -36.15 0.71 9.82
N LYS A 45 -35.06 0.04 9.40
CA LYS A 45 -35.08 -1.35 8.93
C LYS A 45 -35.94 -2.22 9.86
N SER A 46 -36.89 -2.96 9.29
CA SER A 46 -37.78 -3.85 10.05
C SER A 46 -36.98 -4.89 10.86
N ARG A 47 -37.56 -5.38 11.97
CA ARG A 47 -36.92 -6.42 12.80
C ARG A 47 -36.53 -7.67 11.99
N ALA A 48 -37.31 -8.01 10.96
CA ALA A 48 -37.01 -9.12 10.06
C ALA A 48 -35.81 -8.84 9.14
N ALA A 49 -35.68 -7.61 8.63
CA ALA A 49 -34.52 -7.18 7.83
C ALA A 49 -33.24 -7.19 8.68
N ARG A 50 -33.29 -6.64 9.90
CA ARG A 50 -32.16 -6.66 10.85
C ARG A 50 -31.69 -8.07 11.18
N ARG A 51 -32.64 -8.99 11.44
CA ARG A 51 -32.31 -10.41 11.68
C ARG A 51 -31.63 -11.08 10.48
N ARG A 52 -32.09 -10.79 9.26
CA ARG A 52 -31.46 -11.32 8.03
C ARG A 52 -30.04 -10.79 7.83
N GLU A 53 -29.80 -9.51 8.13
CA GLU A 53 -28.48 -8.87 8.07
C GLU A 53 -27.53 -9.46 9.11
N GLU A 54 -27.96 -9.57 10.37
CA GLU A 54 -27.17 -10.21 11.44
C GLU A 54 -26.85 -11.70 11.15
N ASP A 55 -27.81 -12.46 10.60
CA ASP A 55 -27.58 -13.85 10.22
C ASP A 55 -26.65 -13.97 9.00
N ALA A 56 -26.71 -13.01 8.07
CA ALA A 56 -25.77 -12.93 6.95
C ALA A 56 -24.36 -12.57 7.41
N GLU A 57 -24.23 -11.61 8.32
CA GLU A 57 -22.97 -11.20 8.94
C GLU A 57 -22.34 -12.35 9.73
N LYS A 58 -23.12 -13.06 10.57
CA LYS A 58 -22.64 -14.24 11.30
C LYS A 58 -22.20 -15.37 10.38
N ARG A 59 -22.90 -15.61 9.26
CA ARG A 59 -22.46 -16.59 8.26
C ARG A 59 -21.20 -16.15 7.54
N ALA A 60 -21.06 -14.86 7.21
CA ALA A 60 -19.87 -14.30 6.59
C ALA A 60 -18.67 -14.37 7.52
N GLU A 61 -18.82 -14.02 8.79
CA GLU A 61 -17.78 -14.12 9.81
C GLU A 61 -17.37 -15.59 10.05
N ALA A 62 -18.33 -16.51 10.15
CA ALA A 62 -18.03 -17.94 10.29
C ALA A 62 -17.30 -18.49 9.04
N ALA A 63 -17.68 -18.04 7.84
CA ALA A 63 -16.99 -18.40 6.61
C ALA A 63 -15.58 -17.82 6.56
N ALA A 64 -15.37 -16.58 7.01
CA ALA A 64 -14.06 -15.94 7.09
C ALA A 64 -13.15 -16.66 8.10
N ARG A 65 -13.64 -16.93 9.32
CA ARG A 65 -12.91 -17.72 10.33
C ARG A 65 -12.56 -19.12 9.83
N LYS A 66 -13.48 -19.78 9.13
CA LYS A 66 -13.22 -21.10 8.53
C LYS A 66 -12.18 -21.03 7.42
N ALA A 67 -12.21 -19.99 6.59
CA ALA A 67 -11.22 -19.76 5.54
C ALA A 67 -9.83 -19.48 6.12
N GLU A 68 -9.75 -18.68 7.18
CA GLU A 68 -8.50 -18.42 7.90
C GLU A 68 -7.93 -19.68 8.56
N ASN A 69 -8.75 -20.44 9.29
CA ASN A 69 -8.34 -21.72 9.88
C ASN A 69 -7.87 -22.71 8.82
N ARG A 70 -8.55 -22.76 7.68
CA ARG A 70 -8.14 -23.59 6.55
C ARG A 70 -6.79 -23.15 5.98
N ARG A 71 -6.58 -21.84 5.81
CA ARG A 71 -5.30 -21.29 5.34
C ARG A 71 -4.15 -21.63 6.31
N LEU A 72 -4.39 -21.54 7.61
CA LEU A 72 -3.40 -21.93 8.62
C LEU A 72 -3.11 -23.44 8.56
N ALA A 73 -4.15 -24.28 8.48
CA ALA A 73 -3.98 -25.72 8.35
C ALA A 73 -3.25 -26.13 7.06
N GLU A 74 -3.52 -25.46 5.94
CA GLU A 74 -2.79 -25.66 4.68
C GLU A 74 -1.33 -25.21 4.78
N ALA A 75 -1.05 -24.10 5.47
CA ALA A 75 0.31 -23.64 5.72
C ALA A 75 1.09 -24.61 6.63
N GLU A 76 0.47 -25.13 7.68
CA GLU A 76 1.06 -26.16 8.54
C GLU A 76 1.28 -27.48 7.79
N ALA A 77 0.30 -27.93 7.00
CA ALA A 77 0.44 -29.13 6.18
C ALA A 77 1.55 -28.98 5.13
N ALA A 78 1.70 -27.79 4.54
CA ALA A 78 2.80 -27.48 3.63
C ALA A 78 4.16 -27.49 4.36
N ALA A 79 4.25 -26.96 5.59
CA ALA A 79 5.46 -27.03 6.41
C ALA A 79 5.82 -28.47 6.84
N VAL A 80 4.81 -29.28 7.17
CA VAL A 80 4.98 -30.71 7.48
C VAL A 80 5.38 -31.48 6.22
N ALA A 81 4.81 -31.19 5.06
CA ALA A 81 5.19 -31.81 3.79
C ALA A 81 6.60 -31.41 3.37
N ALA A 82 7.00 -30.15 3.54
CA ALA A 82 8.35 -29.66 3.29
C ALA A 82 9.38 -30.31 4.24
N SER A 83 9.02 -30.53 5.51
CA SER A 83 9.88 -31.25 6.46
C SER A 83 9.88 -32.78 6.26
N ALA A 84 8.83 -33.34 5.65
CA ALA A 84 8.76 -34.76 5.28
C ALA A 84 9.49 -35.07 3.97
N SER A 85 9.59 -34.11 3.04
CA SER A 85 10.39 -34.23 1.81
C SER A 85 11.86 -33.82 1.99
N ALA A 86 12.21 -33.19 3.12
CA ALA A 86 13.60 -33.00 3.51
C ALA A 86 14.28 -34.37 3.77
N PRO A 87 15.40 -34.70 3.11
CA PRO A 87 16.04 -35.99 3.27
C PRO A 87 16.79 -36.02 4.62
N SER A 88 16.12 -36.47 5.69
CA SER A 88 16.81 -36.73 6.95
C SER A 88 16.15 -37.83 7.79
N LYS A 89 17.01 -38.67 8.36
CA LYS A 89 16.94 -39.74 9.41
C LYS A 89 15.63 -40.12 10.16
N ALA A 90 14.49 -39.46 9.98
CA ALA A 90 13.24 -39.71 10.70
C ALA A 90 12.43 -40.92 10.18
N ALA A 91 12.58 -41.32 8.91
CA ALA A 91 11.88 -42.48 8.33
C ALA A 91 12.33 -43.82 8.94
N ALA A 92 13.60 -43.94 9.37
CA ALA A 92 14.13 -45.16 9.98
C ALA A 92 13.55 -45.46 11.39
N ARG A 93 12.95 -44.47 12.06
CA ARG A 93 12.40 -44.64 13.41
C ARG A 93 10.93 -45.12 13.43
N LYS A 94 10.17 -44.94 12.34
CA LYS A 94 8.75 -45.33 12.29
C LYS A 94 8.52 -46.80 11.90
N ALA A 95 9.46 -47.43 11.18
CA ALA A 95 9.38 -48.85 10.82
C ALA A 95 9.63 -49.82 12.01
N SER A 96 10.26 -49.36 13.10
CA SER A 96 10.60 -50.19 14.26
C SER A 96 9.46 -50.35 15.29
N ARG A 97 8.32 -49.65 15.14
CA ARG A 97 7.27 -49.58 16.18
C ARG A 97 6.01 -50.39 15.88
N VAL A 98 5.95 -51.10 14.74
CA VAL A 98 4.73 -51.80 14.28
C VAL A 98 4.77 -53.33 14.51
N ALA A 99 5.87 -53.89 15.01
CA ALA A 99 6.10 -55.34 14.97
C ALA A 99 6.08 -56.10 16.32
N ALA A 100 5.64 -55.51 17.43
CA ALA A 100 5.60 -56.21 18.72
C ALA A 100 4.21 -56.10 19.39
N PRO A 101 3.54 -57.22 19.72
CA PRO A 101 2.35 -57.17 20.57
C PRO A 101 2.75 -56.70 21.97
N PRO A 102 1.94 -55.86 22.64
CA PRO A 102 2.29 -55.34 23.96
C PRO A 102 2.40 -56.50 24.95
N PRO A 103 3.47 -56.56 25.77
CA PRO A 103 3.62 -57.58 26.79
C PRO A 103 2.45 -57.50 27.78
N LYS A 104 1.96 -58.65 28.25
CA LYS A 104 0.88 -58.70 29.25
C LYS A 104 1.45 -58.20 30.58
N VAL A 105 1.07 -56.98 30.94
CA VAL A 105 1.56 -56.26 32.12
C VAL A 105 0.67 -56.61 33.32
N THR A 106 1.28 -56.93 34.46
CA THR A 106 0.53 -57.20 35.71
C THR A 106 -0.01 -55.89 36.31
N GLU A 107 -1.08 -55.93 37.11
CA GLU A 107 -1.71 -54.72 37.67
C GLU A 107 -0.74 -53.86 38.49
N ALA A 108 0.19 -54.51 39.21
CA ALA A 108 1.24 -53.85 39.96
C ALA A 108 2.23 -53.07 39.07
N GLU A 109 2.57 -53.59 37.89
CA GLU A 109 3.43 -52.91 36.92
C GLU A 109 2.70 -51.75 36.23
N LEU A 110 1.39 -51.87 35.98
CA LEU A 110 0.56 -50.75 35.50
C LEU A 110 0.47 -49.59 36.49
N ALA A 111 0.39 -49.89 37.80
CA ALA A 111 0.40 -48.86 38.83
C ALA A 111 1.74 -48.10 38.86
N ARG A 112 2.88 -48.81 38.80
CA ARG A 112 4.21 -48.19 38.77
C ARG A 112 4.44 -47.35 37.52
N LEU A 113 4.02 -47.83 36.34
CA LEU A 113 4.12 -47.06 35.11
C LEU A 113 3.24 -45.79 35.12
N ARG A 114 2.05 -45.86 35.72
CA ARG A 114 1.19 -44.67 35.91
C ARG A 114 1.80 -43.65 36.87
N GLU A 115 2.43 -44.10 37.94
CA GLU A 115 3.16 -43.23 38.87
C GLU A 115 4.37 -42.58 38.19
N GLU A 116 5.13 -43.33 37.42
CA GLU A 116 6.27 -42.82 36.65
C GLU A 116 5.83 -41.83 35.55
N GLU A 117 4.73 -42.10 34.83
CA GLU A 117 4.17 -41.16 33.86
C GLU A 117 3.68 -39.88 34.53
N ARG A 118 3.02 -39.96 35.70
CA ARG A 118 2.59 -38.78 36.46
C ARG A 118 3.78 -37.94 36.90
N LEU A 119 4.83 -38.57 37.43
CA LEU A 119 6.06 -37.89 37.83
C LEU A 119 6.75 -37.23 36.63
N ARG A 120 6.74 -37.90 35.47
CA ARG A 120 7.29 -37.34 34.24
C ARG A 120 6.48 -36.14 33.75
N LEU A 121 5.15 -36.22 33.77
CA LEU A 121 4.26 -35.11 33.40
C LEU A 121 4.47 -33.91 34.34
N GLU A 122 4.66 -34.15 35.63
CA GLU A 122 4.94 -33.10 36.61
C GLU A 122 6.30 -32.43 36.36
N ARG A 123 7.35 -33.22 36.06
CA ARG A 123 8.66 -32.68 35.66
C ARG A 123 8.61 -31.90 34.35
N GLU A 124 7.86 -32.38 33.37
CA GLU A 124 7.67 -31.69 32.09
C GLU A 124 6.85 -30.40 32.29
N ALA A 125 5.85 -30.40 33.16
CA ALA A 125 5.08 -29.22 33.54
C ALA A 125 5.92 -28.20 34.31
N GLU A 126 6.78 -28.63 35.23
CA GLU A 126 7.72 -27.75 35.94
C GLU A 126 8.77 -27.16 34.98
N ALA A 127 9.30 -27.97 34.06
CA ALA A 127 10.20 -27.50 33.02
C ALA A 127 9.50 -26.51 32.06
N ALA A 128 8.22 -26.74 31.72
CA ALA A 128 7.42 -25.82 30.92
C ALA A 128 7.17 -24.50 31.65
N LYS A 129 6.83 -24.54 32.95
CA LYS A 129 6.71 -23.34 33.79
C LYS A 129 8.02 -22.55 33.86
N LYS A 130 9.16 -23.24 34.00
CA LYS A 130 10.48 -22.62 34.03
C LYS A 130 10.88 -22.01 32.67
N ARG A 131 10.48 -22.63 31.55
CA ARG A 131 10.65 -22.05 30.21
C ARG A 131 9.76 -20.83 30.02
N ALA A 132 8.48 -20.91 30.40
CA ALA A 132 7.55 -19.78 30.32
C ALA A 132 8.02 -18.59 31.17
N ALA A 133 8.59 -18.84 32.36
CA ALA A 133 9.16 -17.78 33.19
C ALA A 133 10.39 -17.10 32.55
N ARG A 134 11.25 -17.86 31.83
CA ARG A 134 12.37 -17.30 31.07
C ARG A 134 11.91 -16.52 29.84
N MET A 135 10.91 -17.02 29.11
CA MET A 135 10.33 -16.31 27.96
C MET A 135 9.63 -15.02 28.41
N ALA A 136 8.94 -15.03 29.55
CA ALA A 136 8.31 -13.83 30.11
C ALA A 136 9.34 -12.75 30.49
N GLU A 137 10.52 -13.15 31.00
CA GLU A 137 11.64 -12.24 31.26
C GLU A 137 12.18 -11.63 29.95
N GLU A 138 12.35 -12.44 28.90
CA GLU A 138 12.79 -11.96 27.59
C GLU A 138 11.75 -11.03 26.94
N GLU A 139 10.46 -11.35 27.00
CA GLU A 139 9.38 -10.50 26.47
C GLU A 139 9.26 -9.17 27.23
N GLU A 140 9.47 -9.16 28.54
CA GLU A 140 9.52 -7.92 29.34
C GLU A 140 10.76 -7.10 29.03
N TYR A 141 11.93 -7.74 28.85
CA TYR A 141 13.14 -7.06 28.42
C TYR A 141 13.00 -6.48 27.01
N GLU A 142 12.46 -7.24 26.07
CA GLU A 142 12.13 -6.78 24.73
C GLU A 142 11.15 -5.61 24.78
N ARG A 143 10.13 -5.63 25.65
CA ARG A 143 9.20 -4.50 25.81
C ARG A 143 9.89 -3.24 26.33
N VAL A 144 10.88 -3.37 27.22
CA VAL A 144 11.63 -2.23 27.77
C VAL A 144 12.69 -1.70 26.79
N VAL A 145 13.32 -2.58 26.02
CA VAL A 145 14.39 -2.21 25.07
C VAL A 145 13.84 -1.76 23.72
N LEU A 146 12.73 -2.36 23.26
CA LEU A 146 12.04 -1.99 22.02
C LEU A 146 11.01 -0.86 22.23
N VAL A 147 11.10 -0.10 23.32
CA VAL A 147 10.35 1.16 23.42
C VAL A 147 10.80 2.06 22.29
N ALA A 148 9.96 2.16 21.26
CA ALA A 148 10.23 2.94 20.07
C ALA A 148 10.56 4.38 20.47
N ASN A 149 11.71 4.88 20.00
CA ASN A 149 12.14 6.24 20.28
C ASN A 149 11.33 7.21 19.41
N THR A 150 10.21 7.69 19.95
CA THR A 150 9.28 8.61 19.27
C THR A 150 9.91 9.99 18.99
N ASN A 151 11.08 10.30 19.58
CA ASN A 151 11.78 11.57 19.31
C ASN A 151 12.47 11.60 17.93
N ARG A 152 12.57 10.45 17.26
CA ARG A 152 13.11 10.30 15.88
C ARG A 152 12.03 9.99 14.85
N ASP A 153 10.77 9.92 15.26
CA ASP A 153 9.67 9.67 14.34
C ASP A 153 9.26 10.98 13.65
N ASP A 154 9.79 11.19 12.45
CA ASP A 154 9.47 12.35 11.60
C ASP A 154 8.00 12.35 11.11
N SER A 155 7.21 11.33 11.48
CA SER A 155 5.77 11.26 11.21
C SER A 155 4.95 12.29 11.98
N ILE A 156 5.46 12.79 13.11
CA ILE A 156 4.77 13.79 13.94
C ILE A 156 5.29 15.17 13.56
N ILE A 157 4.51 15.89 12.76
CA ILE A 157 4.83 17.26 12.36
C ILE A 157 4.39 18.20 13.49
N GLU A 158 5.29 18.47 14.43
CA GLU A 158 5.08 19.53 15.43
C GLU A 158 5.28 20.90 14.79
N ALA A 159 4.22 21.70 14.74
CA ALA A 159 4.27 23.09 14.27
C ALA A 159 3.51 23.99 15.25
N ARG A 160 4.10 25.14 15.60
CA ARG A 160 3.51 26.10 16.57
C ARG A 160 2.73 27.22 15.87
N SER A 161 2.84 27.32 14.55
CA SER A 161 2.14 28.29 13.72
C SER A 161 1.65 27.67 12.41
N VAL A 162 0.66 28.30 11.78
CA VAL A 162 0.05 27.82 10.52
C VAL A 162 1.07 27.83 9.38
N GLU A 163 1.86 28.90 9.24
CA GLU A 163 2.94 28.99 8.26
C GLU A 163 4.01 27.90 8.45
N GLU A 164 4.37 27.57 9.69
CA GLU A 164 5.35 26.52 9.99
C GLU A 164 4.82 25.13 9.64
N ALA A 165 3.53 24.86 9.88
CA ALA A 165 2.89 23.61 9.49
C ALA A 165 2.90 23.43 7.96
N ILE A 166 2.58 24.49 7.22
CA ILE A 166 2.58 24.46 5.75
C ILE A 166 3.99 24.20 5.21
N ALA A 167 5.01 24.87 5.76
CA ALA A 167 6.39 24.69 5.33
C ALA A 167 6.87 23.25 5.55
N ARG A 168 6.61 22.67 6.73
CA ARG A 168 7.01 21.30 7.07
C ARG A 168 6.29 20.24 6.24
N MET A 169 5.00 20.40 5.98
CA MET A 169 4.26 19.49 5.10
C MET A 169 4.72 19.55 3.64
N SER A 170 5.19 20.71 3.16
CA SER A 170 5.64 20.88 1.76
C SER A 170 6.98 20.19 1.42
N VAL A 171 7.79 19.84 2.42
CA VAL A 171 9.12 19.23 2.25
C VAL A 171 9.07 17.69 2.23
N VAL A 172 8.06 17.08 2.86
CA VAL A 172 7.94 15.62 3.04
C VAL A 172 7.43 14.89 1.80
N ASP A 173 7.00 15.62 0.76
CA ASP A 173 6.51 15.02 -0.49
C ASP A 173 7.43 15.27 -1.70
N PRO A 174 8.60 14.61 -1.78
CA PRO A 174 9.47 14.69 -2.95
C PRO A 174 8.95 13.88 -4.15
N GLN A 175 7.90 13.04 -3.99
CA GLN A 175 7.41 12.14 -5.03
C GLN A 175 6.10 12.59 -5.69
N ALA A 176 5.25 13.40 -5.03
CA ALA A 176 4.16 14.14 -5.68
C ALA A 176 4.60 15.52 -6.21
N ALA A 177 5.87 15.88 -5.98
CA ALA A 177 6.47 17.14 -6.41
C ALA A 177 7.67 16.95 -7.34
N LEU A 178 7.61 16.01 -8.30
CA LEU A 178 8.13 16.40 -9.62
C LEU A 178 7.24 17.58 -10.04
N PRO A 179 7.75 18.83 -10.04
CA PRO A 179 6.92 19.96 -10.34
C PRO A 179 6.46 19.72 -11.77
N VAL A 180 5.17 19.47 -11.98
CA VAL A 180 4.53 19.56 -13.30
C VAL A 180 5.15 20.78 -13.97
N ASP A 181 5.97 20.54 -15.00
CA ASP A 181 6.94 21.49 -15.51
C ASP A 181 6.25 22.84 -15.76
N LYS A 182 6.53 23.80 -14.87
CA LYS A 182 5.83 25.11 -14.80
C LYS A 182 6.21 26.03 -15.97
N HIS A 183 6.99 25.57 -16.95
CA HIS A 183 7.58 26.43 -17.98
C HIS A 183 7.26 25.95 -19.41
N PRO A 184 6.03 26.18 -19.89
CA PRO A 184 5.71 25.98 -21.31
C PRO A 184 6.67 26.79 -22.21
N GLU A 185 7.12 27.97 -21.78
CA GLU A 185 8.10 28.80 -22.50
C GLU A 185 9.50 28.18 -22.60
N ARG A 186 9.94 27.39 -21.60
CA ARG A 186 11.23 26.68 -21.64
C ARG A 186 11.13 25.40 -22.46
N ARG A 187 10.00 24.68 -22.36
CA ARG A 187 9.70 23.54 -23.21
C ARG A 187 9.60 23.94 -24.68
N LEU A 188 9.02 25.10 -24.99
CA LEU A 188 8.93 25.65 -26.35
C LEU A 188 10.30 25.71 -27.04
N LYS A 189 11.29 26.27 -26.34
CA LYS A 189 12.66 26.40 -26.87
C LYS A 189 13.38 25.06 -26.95
N SER A 190 13.18 24.19 -25.96
CA SER A 190 13.79 22.87 -25.91
C SER A 190 13.23 21.94 -26.98
N SER A 191 11.91 21.89 -27.15
CA SER A 191 11.25 21.05 -28.14
C SER A 191 11.46 21.59 -29.56
N PHE A 192 11.49 22.91 -29.75
CA PHE A 192 11.90 23.48 -31.04
C PHE A 192 13.34 23.12 -31.40
N LYS A 193 14.29 23.18 -30.45
CA LYS A 193 15.68 22.81 -30.70
C LYS A 193 15.84 21.33 -31.04
N ALA A 194 15.14 20.44 -30.32
CA ALA A 194 15.14 19.01 -30.62
C ALA A 194 14.54 18.70 -32.01
N PHE A 195 13.47 19.41 -32.38
CA PHE A 195 12.84 19.29 -33.69
C PHE A 195 13.73 19.87 -34.80
N GLU A 196 14.40 20.99 -34.55
CA GLU A 196 15.38 21.58 -35.47
C GLU A 196 16.53 20.61 -35.75
N GLU A 197 17.11 19.97 -34.73
CA GLU A 197 18.20 19.01 -34.91
C GLU A 197 17.77 17.75 -35.68
N ALA A 198 16.51 17.30 -35.53
CA ALA A 198 15.97 16.13 -36.22
C ALA A 198 15.56 16.40 -37.68
N GLU A 199 15.01 17.58 -37.97
CA GLU A 199 14.45 17.91 -39.28
C GLU A 199 15.44 18.65 -40.20
N LEU A 200 16.43 19.35 -39.63
CA LEU A 200 17.47 20.04 -40.41
C LEU A 200 18.29 19.12 -41.35
N PRO A 201 18.71 17.89 -40.97
CA PRO A 201 19.37 16.99 -41.91
C PRO A 201 18.42 16.50 -43.02
N LYS A 202 17.18 16.14 -42.69
CA LYS A 202 16.19 15.68 -43.68
C LYS A 202 15.87 16.75 -44.73
N LEU A 203 15.65 17.99 -44.29
CA LEU A 203 15.38 19.10 -45.20
C LEU A 203 16.56 19.47 -46.10
N LYS A 204 17.80 19.25 -45.62
CA LYS A 204 19.01 19.47 -46.42
C LYS A 204 19.16 18.41 -47.52
N GLU A 205 18.76 17.18 -47.25
CA GLU A 205 18.73 16.09 -48.24
C GLU A 205 17.61 16.27 -49.26
N GLU A 206 16.41 16.67 -48.83
CA GLU A 206 15.27 16.86 -49.74
C GLU A 206 15.41 18.05 -50.68
N LYS A 207 16.00 19.16 -50.19
CA LYS A 207 16.13 20.40 -50.95
C LYS A 207 17.53 20.98 -50.80
N PRO A 208 18.56 20.42 -51.46
CA PRO A 208 19.90 21.00 -51.42
C PRO A 208 19.93 22.40 -52.06
N GLY A 209 20.67 23.33 -51.46
CA GLY A 209 20.92 24.67 -52.02
C GLY A 209 20.15 25.83 -51.39
N LEU A 210 19.36 25.59 -50.33
CA LEU A 210 18.70 26.66 -49.58
C LEU A 210 19.64 27.25 -48.52
N THR A 211 19.42 28.52 -48.16
CA THR A 211 20.19 29.16 -47.08
C THR A 211 19.75 28.60 -45.72
N LEU A 212 20.65 28.51 -44.73
CA LEU A 212 20.32 28.02 -43.38
C LEU A 212 19.10 28.72 -42.77
N HIS A 213 18.97 30.03 -42.98
CA HIS A 213 17.82 30.82 -42.52
C HIS A 213 16.49 30.35 -43.12
N GLN A 214 16.47 30.03 -44.42
CA GLN A 214 15.27 29.55 -45.12
C GLN A 214 14.85 28.15 -44.63
N TYR A 215 15.82 27.27 -44.33
CA TYR A 215 15.52 26.00 -43.67
C TYR A 215 14.92 26.23 -42.28
N LYS A 216 15.48 27.13 -41.46
CA LYS A 216 14.94 27.45 -40.12
C LYS A 216 13.50 27.99 -40.19
N ASP A 217 13.19 28.84 -41.16
CA ASP A 217 11.81 29.34 -41.36
C ASP A 217 10.84 28.24 -41.77
N MET A 218 11.29 27.28 -42.58
CA MET A 218 10.48 26.12 -42.97
C MET A 218 10.27 25.16 -41.80
N ILE A 219 11.33 24.88 -41.03
CA ILE A 219 11.27 24.08 -39.79
C ILE A 219 10.33 24.75 -38.77
N TRP A 220 10.39 26.08 -38.61
CA TRP A 220 9.48 26.80 -37.70
C TRP A 220 8.01 26.68 -38.11
N LYS A 221 7.71 26.71 -39.42
CA LYS A 221 6.34 26.51 -39.94
C LYS A 221 5.85 25.07 -39.72
N LEU A 222 6.71 24.08 -39.94
CA LEU A 222 6.40 22.67 -39.68
C LEU A 222 6.20 22.43 -38.18
N TRP A 223 7.08 22.99 -37.34
CA TRP A 223 7.04 22.85 -35.90
C TRP A 223 5.77 23.45 -35.28
N LYS A 224 5.30 24.61 -35.75
CA LYS A 224 4.01 25.17 -35.30
C LYS A 224 2.81 24.23 -35.50
N LYS A 225 2.87 23.36 -36.52
CA LYS A 225 1.84 22.36 -36.83
C LYS A 225 2.16 20.97 -36.27
N SER A 226 3.37 20.77 -35.74
CA SER A 226 3.82 19.48 -35.23
C SER A 226 3.13 19.16 -33.89
N PRO A 227 2.85 17.87 -33.62
CA PRO A 227 2.43 17.41 -32.29
C PRO A 227 3.50 17.68 -31.20
N ASP A 228 4.76 17.90 -31.58
CA ASP A 228 5.86 18.20 -30.64
C ASP A 228 5.85 19.65 -30.10
N ASN A 229 4.92 20.48 -30.57
CA ASN A 229 4.71 21.80 -30.01
C ASN A 229 3.86 21.67 -28.73
N PRO A 230 4.41 21.98 -27.54
CA PRO A 230 3.68 21.88 -26.28
C PRO A 230 2.45 22.82 -26.21
N LEU A 231 2.36 23.82 -27.10
CA LEU A 231 1.16 24.66 -27.23
C LEU A 231 -0.01 23.93 -27.90
N ASN A 232 0.26 22.96 -28.78
CA ASN A 232 -0.77 22.16 -29.43
C ASN A 232 -1.24 21.01 -28.52
N GLN A 233 -0.40 20.57 -27.58
CA GLN A 233 -0.72 19.52 -26.61
C GLN A 233 -1.56 20.01 -25.43
N ALA A 234 -1.58 21.31 -25.15
CA ALA A 234 -2.36 21.90 -24.05
C ALA A 234 -3.81 22.26 -24.45
N ALA A 235 -4.19 22.01 -25.71
CA ALA A 235 -5.49 22.36 -26.26
C ALA A 235 -6.45 21.15 -26.41
N GLU A 236 -6.00 19.94 -26.08
CA GLU A 236 -6.84 18.76 -25.80
C GLU A 236 -7.01 18.56 -24.30
#